data_AF-A0A962CM65-F1
#
_entry.id   AF-A0A962CM65-F1
#
_cell.length_a   1.000
_cell.length_b   1.000
_cell.length_c   1.000
_cell.angle_alpha   90.00
_cell.angle_beta   90.00
_cell.angle_gamma   90.00
#
_symmetry.space_group_name_H-M   'P 1'
#
loop_
_entity.id
_entity.type
_entity.pdbx_description
1 polymer ?
#
loop_
_entity_poly.entity_id
_entity_poly.type
_entity_poly.pdbx_seq_one_letter_code
_entity_poly.pdbx_strand_id
1 'polypeptide(L)'
;MALDRLLADPRWNVVGLLTTLDRSSDRVAMHDVRGSVLRAQAAALRLPLIEMPIDWPAPNENYLAAFAEALETARQTTPDL
;
A
#
# COMPACT_ATOMS: atom_id res chain seq x y z
N MET A 1 -8.78 -11.64 9.21
CA MET A 1 -8.31 -10.51 8.38
C MET A 1 -7.15 -10.98 7.50
N ALA A 2 -6.94 -10.40 6.30
CA ALA A 2 -5.95 -10.91 5.34
C ALA A 2 -4.49 -10.84 5.84
N LEU A 3 -4.05 -9.66 6.34
CA LEU A 3 -2.70 -9.48 6.87
C LEU A 3 -2.40 -10.43 8.03
N ASP A 4 -3.31 -10.48 9.01
CA ASP A 4 -3.23 -11.40 10.16
C ASP A 4 -3.04 -12.86 9.71
N ARG A 5 -3.76 -13.28 8.67
CA ARG A 5 -3.66 -14.65 8.16
C ARG A 5 -2.34 -14.95 7.43
N LEU A 6 -1.75 -13.94 6.78
CA LEU A 6 -0.43 -14.04 6.14
C LEU A 6 0.68 -14.05 7.18
N LEU A 7 0.59 -13.21 8.21
CA LEU A 7 1.56 -13.16 9.30
C LEU A 7 1.59 -14.46 10.13
N ALA A 8 0.44 -15.14 10.26
CA ALA A 8 0.35 -16.41 10.98
C ALA A 8 0.82 -17.63 10.16
N ASP A 9 1.04 -17.51 8.85
CA ASP A 9 1.42 -18.62 7.97
C ASP A 9 2.88 -18.48 7.54
N PRO A 10 3.79 -19.35 8.01
CA PRO A 10 5.23 -19.21 7.79
C PRO A 10 5.66 -19.40 6.34
N ARG A 11 4.74 -19.81 5.44
CA ARG A 11 5.02 -19.88 4.00
C ARG A 11 5.16 -18.49 3.36
N TRP A 12 4.71 -17.45 4.04
CA TRP A 12 4.74 -16.08 3.54
C TRP A 12 5.70 -15.23 4.35
N ASN A 13 6.54 -14.46 3.66
CA ASN A 13 7.32 -13.39 4.26
C ASN A 13 6.68 -12.05 3.90
N VAL A 14 5.92 -11.46 4.82
CA VAL A 14 5.28 -10.16 4.60
C VAL A 14 6.31 -9.05 4.83
N VAL A 15 6.74 -8.40 3.75
CA VAL A 15 7.80 -7.38 3.79
C VAL A 15 7.31 -5.94 3.77
N GLY A 16 6.01 -5.72 3.56
CA GLY A 16 5.44 -4.38 3.50
C GLY A 16 3.96 -4.37 3.16
N LEU A 17 3.39 -3.18 3.19
CA LEU A 17 2.02 -2.86 2.81
C LEU A 17 2.06 -1.93 1.60
N LEU A 18 1.09 -2.07 0.70
CA LEU A 18 0.91 -1.18 -0.45
C LEU A 18 -0.57 -0.81 -0.53
N THR A 19 -0.87 0.46 -0.70
CA THR A 19 -2.26 0.90 -0.89
C THR A 19 -2.36 2.18 -1.69
N THR A 20 -3.53 2.41 -2.28
CA THR A 20 -3.85 3.66 -2.96
C THR A 20 -4.23 4.76 -1.99
N LEU A 21 -3.78 5.98 -2.25
CA LEU A 21 -4.34 7.19 -1.65
C LEU A 21 -4.83 8.14 -2.73
N ASP A 22 -6.01 8.71 -2.54
CA ASP A 22 -6.46 9.87 -3.28
C ASP A 22 -5.60 11.08 -2.91
N ARG A 23 -4.93 11.66 -3.91
CA ARG A 23 -4.05 12.83 -3.77
C ARG A 23 -4.76 14.02 -3.17
N SER A 24 -6.05 14.20 -3.47
CA SER A 24 -6.79 15.39 -3.08
C SER A 24 -7.24 15.35 -1.62
N SER A 25 -7.64 14.19 -1.13
CA SER A 25 -8.23 14.02 0.20
C SER A 25 -7.27 13.43 1.24
N ASP A 26 -6.12 12.89 0.83
CA ASP A 26 -5.22 12.08 1.66
C ASP A 26 -5.96 10.91 2.32
N ARG A 27 -6.68 10.13 1.50
CA ARG A 27 -7.49 8.99 1.97
C ARG A 27 -7.35 7.79 1.08
N VAL A 28 -7.53 6.60 1.65
CA VAL A 28 -7.55 5.35 0.89
C VAL A 28 -8.68 5.39 -0.12
N ALA A 29 -8.35 5.37 -1.41
CA ALA A 29 -9.28 5.74 -2.49
C ALA A 29 -10.59 4.94 -2.49
N MET A 30 -10.54 3.66 -2.13
CA MET A 30 -11.73 2.79 -2.11
C MET A 30 -12.50 2.77 -0.79
N HIS A 31 -11.81 3.05 0.33
CA HIS A 31 -12.33 2.78 1.69
C HIS A 31 -12.43 4.04 2.55
N ASP A 32 -12.05 5.20 2.03
CA ASP A 32 -12.07 6.52 2.67
C ASP A 32 -11.27 6.61 4.00
N VAL A 33 -10.43 5.62 4.30
CA VAL A 33 -9.59 5.62 5.50
C VAL A 33 -8.59 6.79 5.40
N ARG A 34 -8.54 7.64 6.43
CA ARG A 34 -7.60 8.77 6.49
C ARG A 34 -6.15 8.29 6.40
N GLY A 35 -5.33 8.97 5.61
CA GLY A 35 -3.91 8.68 5.45
C GLY A 35 -3.16 8.68 6.79
N SER A 36 -3.53 9.58 7.72
CA SER A 36 -2.96 9.58 9.08
C SER A 36 -3.22 8.28 9.86
N VAL A 37 -4.41 7.69 9.72
CA VAL A 37 -4.75 6.42 10.37
C VAL A 37 -4.01 5.27 9.72
N LEU A 38 -3.97 5.23 8.39
CA LEU A 38 -3.21 4.24 7.62
C LEU A 38 -1.72 4.22 8.03
N ARG A 39 -1.08 5.40 8.05
CA ARG A 39 0.32 5.54 8.45
C ARG A 39 0.54 5.10 9.90
N ALA A 40 -0.37 5.45 10.80
CA ALA A 40 -0.31 5.01 12.21
C ALA A 40 -0.45 3.49 12.35
N GLN A 41 -1.32 2.84 11.56
CA GLN A 41 -1.46 1.39 11.53
C GLN A 41 -0.18 0.70 11.03
N ALA A 42 0.38 1.19 9.92
CA ALA A 42 1.64 0.66 9.38
C ALA A 42 2.79 0.80 10.38
N ALA A 43 2.89 1.96 11.05
CA ALA A 43 3.87 2.19 12.11
C ALA A 43 3.69 1.25 13.30
N ALA A 44 2.46 1.02 13.75
CA ALA A 44 2.16 0.07 14.83
C ALA A 44 2.53 -1.38 14.46
N LEU A 45 2.38 -1.75 13.18
CA LEU A 45 2.78 -3.04 12.65
C LEU A 45 4.29 -3.16 12.38
N ARG A 46 5.02 -2.03 12.38
CA ARG A 46 6.43 -1.94 11.96
C ARG A 46 6.68 -2.52 10.57
N LEU A 47 5.70 -2.34 9.67
CA LEU A 47 5.82 -2.73 8.27
C LEU A 47 6.04 -1.47 7.42
N PRO A 48 6.96 -1.51 6.43
CA PRO A 48 7.04 -0.49 5.40
C PRO A 48 5.68 -0.28 4.74
N LEU A 49 5.33 0.98 4.44
CA LEU A 49 4.13 1.34 3.71
C LEU A 49 4.52 2.05 2.40
N ILE A 50 4.08 1.49 1.29
CA ILE A 50 4.20 2.08 -0.03
C ILE A 50 2.85 2.72 -0.36
N GLU A 51 2.84 4.04 -0.36
CA GLU A 51 1.69 4.84 -0.74
C GLU A 51 1.68 5.04 -2.26
N MET A 52 0.57 4.69 -2.89
CA MET A 52 0.36 4.84 -4.32
C MET A 52 -0.63 6.00 -4.56
N PRO A 53 -0.15 7.24 -4.70
CA PRO A 53 -1.02 8.41 -4.87
C PRO A 53 -1.69 8.42 -6.25
N ILE A 54 -3.02 8.53 -6.29
CA ILE A 54 -3.83 8.60 -7.51
C ILE A 54 -4.84 9.75 -7.45
N ASP A 55 -5.30 10.23 -8.60
CA ASP A 55 -6.48 11.10 -8.67
C ASP A 55 -7.72 10.21 -8.71
N TRP A 56 -8.64 10.35 -7.76
CA TRP A 56 -9.81 9.47 -7.67
C TRP A 56 -11.12 10.21 -8.01
N PRO A 57 -11.98 9.63 -8.87
CA PRO A 57 -11.79 8.40 -9.64
C PRO A 57 -10.82 8.61 -10.83
N ALA A 58 -9.99 7.60 -11.10
CA ALA A 58 -9.06 7.57 -12.24
C ALA A 58 -9.54 6.58 -13.31
N PRO A 59 -9.23 6.84 -14.60
CA PRO A 59 -9.19 5.79 -15.62
C PRO A 59 -8.28 4.63 -15.19
N ASN A 60 -8.64 3.41 -15.56
CA ASN A 60 -7.87 2.22 -15.16
C ASN A 60 -6.43 2.23 -15.67
N GLU A 61 -6.16 2.84 -16.82
CA GLU A 61 -4.79 3.01 -17.34
C GLU A 61 -3.89 3.83 -16.40
N ASN A 62 -4.41 4.91 -15.80
CA ASN A 62 -3.67 5.72 -14.84
C ASN A 62 -3.45 4.96 -13.52
N TYR A 63 -4.46 4.20 -13.09
CA TYR A 63 -4.33 3.32 -11.93
C TYR A 63 -3.22 2.28 -12.15
N LEU A 64 -3.20 1.61 -13.31
CA LEU A 64 -2.22 0.59 -13.63
C LEU A 64 -0.80 1.16 -13.75
N ALA A 65 -0.65 2.37 -14.31
CA ALA A 65 0.63 3.06 -14.35
C ALA A 65 1.17 3.34 -12.94
N ALA A 66 0.34 3.93 -12.06
CA ALA A 66 0.71 4.18 -10.67
C ALA A 66 1.00 2.88 -9.90
N PHE A 67 0.27 1.80 -10.21
CA PHE A 67 0.50 0.49 -9.61
C PHE A 67 1.85 -0.10 -10.01
N ALA A 68 2.23 0.00 -11.29
CA ALA A 68 3.55 -0.43 -11.76
C ALA A 68 4.68 0.33 -11.06
N GLU A 69 4.56 1.66 -10.90
CA GLU A 69 5.53 2.48 -10.16
C GLU A 69 5.64 2.07 -8.69
N ALA A 70 4.52 1.75 -8.04
CA ALA A 70 4.51 1.29 -6.66
C ALA A 70 5.18 -0.09 -6.49
N LEU A 71 5.01 -0.99 -7.47
CA LEU A 71 5.71 -2.28 -7.49
C LEU A 71 7.22 -2.13 -7.73
N GLU A 72 7.64 -1.21 -8.60
CA GLU A 72 9.06 -0.89 -8.76
C GLU A 72 9.68 -0.34 -7.47
N THR A 73 8.93 0.52 -6.76
CA THR A 73 9.33 0.98 -5.42
C THR A 73 9.49 -0.19 -4.46
N ALA A 74 8.53 -1.12 -4.44
CA ALA A 74 8.59 -2.32 -3.60
C ALA A 74 9.86 -3.14 -3.86
N ARG A 75 10.16 -3.39 -5.14
CA ARG A 75 11.37 -4.10 -5.58
C ARG A 75 12.66 -3.42 -5.09
N GLN A 76 12.71 -2.09 -5.11
CA GLN A 76 13.88 -1.33 -4.64
C GLN A 76 14.03 -1.34 -3.12
N THR A 77 12.91 -1.31 -2.38
CA THR A 77 12.91 -1.33 -0.90
C THR A 77 13.10 -2.72 -0.31
N THR A 78 12.99 -3.77 -1.12
CA THR A 78 13.23 -5.15 -0.69
C THR A 78 14.08 -5.91 -1.72
N PRO A 79 15.36 -5.52 -1.89
CA PRO A 79 16.21 -6.01 -2.97
C PRO A 79 16.65 -7.47 -2.81
N ASP A 80 16.55 -8.02 -1.60
CA ASP A 80 16.97 -9.39 -1.27
C ASP A 80 15.83 -10.43 -1.34
N LEU A 81 14.67 -10.04 -1.91
CA LEU A 81 13.55 -10.94 -2.24
C LEU A 81 13.54 -11.35 -3.72
#